data_AF-A0A439MVA2-F1
#
_entry.id   AF-A0A439MVA2-F1
#
_cell.length_a   1.000
_cell.length_b   1.000
_cell.length_c   1.000
_cell.angle_alpha   90.00
_cell.angle_beta   90.00
_cell.angle_gamma   90.00
#
_symmetry.space_group_name_H-M   'P 1'
#
loop_
_entity.id
_entity.type
_entity.pdbx_description
1 polymer ?
#
loop_
_entity_poly.entity_id
_entity_poly.type
_entity_poly.pdbx_seq_one_letter_code
_entity_poly.pdbx_strand_id
1 'polypeptide(L)'
;MARKHLLANIGATVGDRKPQSNSSESRAEYARRGATRSMMQSLDEMAENSMRVLEGETIVSLDPDLLEVSPFADRIASNDDDFSALVSAIEQAGQSSPILVRPHPNGSGRFVIVYGHRRARAARQLGIAVKAVVKPIEDIAHVIAQGQENTARSDLTFIEKALFARKLTSSGIDKETVKSALTIDDTLLSRMLAVAEHVPEQVLDALGAARGVGRDRWEELKKLLQLPGKSAQASNLIRSDEFASVDSDQRFAVLLDDLKKKAKSKKTAVAKPAERSWSLAGNAVKVATKDTGKGFTLALKAKDASRFGAYLSEHLERFYQEFQKTEQM
;
A
#
# COMPACT_ATOMS: atom_id res chain seq x y z
N MET A 1 59.76 6.95 -52.88
CA MET A 1 59.54 7.70 -51.63
C MET A 1 59.20 6.71 -50.53
N ALA A 2 60.02 6.70 -49.47
CA ALA A 2 59.86 6.08 -48.15
C ALA A 2 59.61 4.56 -48.02
N ARG A 3 60.67 3.86 -47.60
CA ARG A 3 60.69 2.59 -46.87
C ARG A 3 60.21 2.79 -45.41
N LYS A 4 59.50 1.79 -44.86
CA LYS A 4 59.80 1.10 -43.57
C LYS A 4 58.72 0.01 -43.37
N HIS A 5 59.01 -1.28 -43.56
CA HIS A 5 59.59 -2.23 -42.56
C HIS A 5 58.65 -2.42 -41.35
N LEU A 6 58.28 -3.60 -40.84
CA LEU A 6 58.80 -4.98 -40.93
C LEU A 6 57.75 -5.92 -40.30
N LEU A 7 57.52 -7.10 -40.91
CA LEU A 7 57.22 -8.41 -40.29
C LEU A 7 55.95 -8.55 -39.41
N ALA A 8 55.31 -9.69 -39.24
CA ALA A 8 55.12 -10.96 -39.93
C ALA A 8 54.14 -11.73 -39.03
N ASN A 9 53.31 -12.59 -39.63
CA ASN A 9 52.77 -13.82 -39.05
C ASN A 9 51.75 -13.76 -37.87
N ILE A 10 50.51 -14.19 -38.14
CA ILE A 10 49.85 -15.41 -37.61
C ILE A 10 48.31 -15.25 -37.66
N GLY A 11 47.64 -16.23 -38.28
CA GLY A 11 46.30 -16.66 -37.87
C GLY A 11 45.11 -16.17 -38.69
N ALA A 12 44.93 -16.74 -39.89
CA ALA A 12 43.59 -16.84 -40.48
C ALA A 12 42.94 -18.15 -40.02
N THR A 13 41.69 -18.10 -39.55
CA THR A 13 40.52 -18.76 -40.16
C THR A 13 39.41 -19.12 -39.14
N VAL A 14 38.16 -18.94 -39.61
CA VAL A 14 36.88 -19.57 -39.18
C VAL A 14 36.38 -19.19 -37.78
N GLY A 15 35.15 -18.79 -37.51
CA GLY A 15 33.89 -18.85 -38.23
C GLY A 15 32.80 -18.95 -37.15
N ASP A 16 31.84 -18.03 -37.23
CA ASP A 16 30.79 -17.77 -36.26
C ASP A 16 29.82 -18.97 -36.10
N ARG A 17 29.69 -19.53 -34.88
CA ARG A 17 28.55 -20.39 -34.47
C ARG A 17 28.24 -20.17 -32.99
N LYS A 18 27.08 -19.55 -32.73
CA LYS A 18 26.43 -19.48 -31.40
C LYS A 18 26.03 -20.89 -30.91
N PRO A 19 26.18 -21.20 -29.61
CA PRO A 19 25.63 -22.43 -29.05
C PRO A 19 24.11 -22.31 -28.85
N GLN A 20 23.36 -23.26 -29.43
CA GLN A 20 21.94 -23.49 -29.09
C GLN A 20 21.86 -24.18 -27.73
N SER A 21 21.21 -23.54 -26.76
CA SER A 21 20.94 -24.10 -25.44
C SER A 21 19.80 -25.11 -25.49
N ASN A 22 20.07 -26.36 -25.06
CA ASN A 22 19.06 -27.38 -24.84
C ASN A 22 18.09 -26.95 -23.71
N SER A 23 16.81 -26.78 -24.04
CA SER A 23 15.75 -26.34 -23.12
C SER A 23 15.27 -27.40 -22.13
N SER A 24 15.76 -28.64 -22.24
CA SER A 24 15.47 -29.75 -21.33
C SER A 24 16.40 -29.77 -20.10
N GLU A 25 17.68 -29.42 -20.27
CA GLU A 25 18.65 -29.36 -19.17
C GLU A 25 18.38 -28.15 -18.25
N SER A 26 17.99 -27.01 -18.81
CA SER A 26 17.65 -25.82 -18.03
C SER A 26 16.38 -26.00 -17.18
N ARG A 27 15.39 -26.76 -17.67
CA ARG A 27 14.20 -27.14 -16.87
C ARG A 27 14.54 -28.14 -15.77
N ALA A 28 15.43 -29.11 -16.04
CA ALA A 28 15.90 -30.04 -15.03
C ALA A 28 16.76 -29.36 -13.94
N GLU A 29 17.56 -28.35 -14.32
CA GLU A 29 18.38 -27.57 -13.38
C GLU A 29 17.53 -26.62 -12.51
N TYR A 30 16.47 -26.03 -13.06
CA TYR A 30 15.47 -25.29 -12.29
C TYR A 30 14.66 -26.17 -11.34
N ALA A 31 14.25 -27.37 -11.78
CA ALA A 31 13.55 -28.34 -10.93
C ALA A 31 14.46 -28.87 -9.80
N ARG A 32 15.75 -29.13 -10.09
CA ARG A 32 16.73 -29.50 -9.06
C ARG A 32 17.02 -28.35 -8.09
N ARG A 33 17.12 -27.08 -8.55
CA ARG A 33 17.26 -25.93 -7.63
C ARG A 33 16.02 -25.69 -6.77
N GLY A 34 14.82 -25.95 -7.29
CA GLY A 34 13.58 -25.90 -6.52
C GLY A 34 13.50 -26.98 -5.44
N ALA A 35 13.76 -28.24 -5.81
CA ALA A 35 13.77 -29.36 -4.88
C ALA A 35 14.87 -29.24 -3.81
N THR A 36 16.06 -28.75 -4.16
CA THR A 36 17.15 -28.50 -3.20
C THR A 36 16.82 -27.36 -2.25
N ARG A 37 16.10 -26.32 -2.69
CA ARG A 37 15.66 -25.22 -1.81
C ARG A 37 14.59 -25.70 -0.81
N SER A 38 13.63 -26.52 -1.25
CA SER A 38 12.64 -27.13 -0.36
C SER A 38 13.27 -28.14 0.61
N MET A 39 14.30 -28.89 0.19
CA MET A 39 15.05 -29.77 1.09
C MET A 39 15.94 -29.02 2.07
N MET A 40 16.58 -27.92 1.65
CA MET A 40 17.33 -27.04 2.54
C MET A 40 16.41 -26.39 3.58
N GLN A 41 15.23 -25.93 3.17
CA GLN A 41 14.23 -25.38 4.07
C GLN A 41 13.68 -26.44 5.04
N SER A 42 13.47 -27.69 4.60
CA SER A 42 13.11 -28.78 5.50
C SER A 42 14.24 -29.19 6.43
N LEU A 43 15.50 -29.11 5.98
CA LEU A 43 16.67 -29.42 6.80
C LEU A 43 16.94 -28.31 7.81
N ASP A 44 16.70 -27.04 7.48
CA ASP A 44 16.76 -25.91 8.40
C ASP A 44 15.61 -25.96 9.42
N GLU A 45 14.38 -26.29 9.01
CA GLU A 45 13.27 -26.52 9.94
C GLU A 45 13.54 -27.72 10.86
N MET A 46 14.12 -28.81 10.34
CA MET A 46 14.51 -29.97 11.14
C MET A 46 15.70 -29.65 12.05
N ALA A 47 16.66 -28.84 11.60
CA ALA A 47 17.82 -28.38 12.37
C ALA A 47 17.41 -27.40 13.48
N GLU A 48 16.47 -26.50 13.22
CA GLU A 48 15.90 -25.62 14.24
C GLU A 48 15.03 -26.38 15.24
N ASN A 49 14.20 -27.31 14.77
CA ASN A 49 13.40 -28.17 15.66
C ASN A 49 14.32 -29.05 16.52
N SER A 50 15.42 -29.56 15.97
CA SER A 50 16.40 -30.33 16.74
C SER A 50 17.27 -29.47 17.66
N MET A 51 17.63 -28.24 17.28
CA MET A 51 18.30 -27.27 18.17
C MET A 51 17.41 -26.87 19.35
N ARG A 52 16.10 -26.66 19.15
CA ARG A 52 15.15 -26.35 20.23
C ARG A 52 14.96 -27.51 21.21
N VAL A 53 15.00 -28.75 20.72
CA VAL A 53 15.05 -29.96 21.57
C VAL A 53 16.38 -30.08 22.34
N LEU A 54 17.49 -29.65 21.73
CA LEU A 54 18.82 -29.61 22.37
C LEU A 54 18.95 -28.52 23.46
N GLU A 55 18.14 -27.45 23.40
CA GLU A 55 18.05 -26.40 24.42
C GLU A 55 17.22 -26.80 25.67
N GLY A 56 16.71 -28.04 25.74
CA GLY A 56 15.94 -28.54 26.88
C GLY A 56 14.45 -28.18 26.86
N GLU A 57 13.96 -27.65 25.74
CA GLU A 57 12.56 -27.28 25.57
C GLU A 57 11.67 -28.54 25.42
N THR A 58 10.90 -28.85 26.46
CA THR A 58 10.00 -30.02 26.45
C THR A 58 8.75 -29.71 25.63
N ILE A 59 8.47 -30.53 24.63
CA ILE A 59 7.19 -30.49 23.90
C ILE A 59 6.11 -31.08 24.81
N VAL A 60 5.13 -30.27 25.18
CA VAL A 60 3.96 -30.67 25.96
C VAL A 60 2.72 -30.74 25.08
N SER A 61 1.74 -31.53 25.50
CA SER A 61 0.43 -31.55 24.86
C SER A 61 -0.52 -30.67 25.68
N LEU A 62 -1.06 -29.63 25.07
CA LEU A 62 -1.98 -28.69 25.73
C LEU A 62 -3.39 -28.83 25.19
N ASP A 63 -4.37 -28.60 26.06
CA ASP A 63 -5.75 -28.39 25.66
C ASP A 63 -5.84 -27.04 24.91
N PRO A 64 -6.37 -26.99 23.67
CA PRO A 64 -6.58 -25.75 22.94
C PRO A 64 -7.44 -24.73 23.70
N ASP A 65 -8.26 -25.15 24.67
CA ASP A 65 -9.09 -24.26 25.48
C ASP A 65 -8.33 -23.49 26.56
N LEU A 66 -7.11 -23.90 26.87
CA LEU A 66 -6.20 -23.15 27.73
C LEU A 66 -5.40 -22.09 26.95
N LEU A 67 -5.56 -22.02 25.63
CA LEU A 67 -4.82 -21.12 24.76
C LEU A 67 -5.58 -19.84 24.45
N GLU A 68 -4.93 -18.71 24.72
CA GLU A 68 -5.36 -17.38 24.34
C GLU A 68 -4.63 -16.88 23.11
N VAL A 69 -5.38 -16.21 22.24
CA VAL A 69 -4.88 -15.59 21.02
C VAL A 69 -4.13 -14.32 21.40
N SER A 70 -2.92 -14.14 20.87
CA SER A 70 -2.18 -12.90 21.09
C SER A 70 -2.98 -11.67 20.60
N PRO A 71 -2.96 -10.52 21.30
CA PRO A 71 -3.52 -9.27 20.77
C PRO A 71 -2.77 -8.74 19.53
N PHE A 72 -1.65 -9.38 19.20
CA PHE A 72 -0.88 -9.19 17.98
C PHE A 72 -1.11 -10.32 16.97
N ALA A 73 -2.14 -11.15 17.16
CA ALA A 73 -2.44 -12.27 16.28
C ALA A 73 -2.74 -11.82 14.85
N ASP A 74 -2.30 -12.68 13.95
CA ASP A 74 -2.17 -12.42 12.53
C ASP A 74 -3.31 -13.07 11.74
N ARG A 75 -4.27 -12.23 11.33
CA ARG A 75 -4.93 -12.19 10.01
C ARG A 75 -6.15 -11.29 10.12
N ILE A 76 -6.05 -10.09 9.55
CA ILE A 76 -7.20 -9.50 8.85
C ILE A 76 -7.55 -10.50 7.75
N ALA A 77 -8.77 -11.04 7.81
CA ALA A 77 -9.43 -11.94 6.87
C ALA A 77 -8.59 -12.38 5.64
N SER A 78 -8.10 -13.61 5.62
CA SER A 78 -7.63 -14.21 4.37
C SER A 78 -7.88 -15.72 4.33
N ASN A 79 -8.71 -16.07 3.33
CA ASN A 79 -8.98 -17.33 2.64
C ASN A 79 -9.20 -18.60 3.49
N ASP A 80 -10.45 -19.02 3.54
CA ASP A 80 -10.92 -20.28 4.16
C ASP A 80 -10.32 -21.54 3.47
N ASP A 81 -9.98 -21.46 2.19
CA ASP A 81 -9.49 -22.60 1.42
C ASP A 81 -8.17 -23.18 1.98
N ASP A 82 -7.17 -22.34 2.27
CA ASP A 82 -5.89 -22.77 2.84
C ASP A 82 -6.05 -23.36 4.25
N PHE A 83 -7.08 -22.96 4.98
CA PHE A 83 -7.33 -23.44 6.34
C PHE A 83 -7.96 -24.84 6.33
N SER A 84 -8.89 -25.10 5.41
CA SER A 84 -9.49 -26.45 5.26
C SER A 84 -8.44 -27.53 4.94
N ALA A 85 -7.49 -27.21 4.05
CA ALA A 85 -6.38 -28.10 3.72
C ALA A 85 -5.48 -28.39 4.93
N LEU A 86 -5.20 -27.37 5.75
CA LEU A 86 -4.42 -27.54 6.98
C LEU A 86 -5.13 -28.44 8.01
N VAL A 87 -6.45 -28.25 8.18
CA VAL A 87 -7.27 -29.09 9.07
C VAL A 87 -7.20 -30.55 8.62
N SER A 88 -7.42 -30.83 7.33
CA SER A 88 -7.37 -32.18 6.79
C SER A 88 -5.97 -32.82 6.93
N ALA A 89 -4.90 -32.05 6.71
CA ALA A 89 -3.54 -32.55 6.90
C ALA A 89 -3.26 -32.93 8.37
N ILE A 90 -3.70 -32.12 9.32
CA ILE A 90 -3.54 -32.40 10.77
C ILE A 90 -4.40 -33.58 11.20
N GLU A 91 -5.60 -33.73 10.65
CA GLU A 91 -6.47 -34.88 10.92
C GLU A 91 -5.84 -36.21 10.45
N GLN A 92 -5.23 -36.21 9.26
CA GLN A 92 -4.65 -37.42 8.67
C GLN A 92 -3.29 -37.80 9.23
N ALA A 93 -2.38 -36.82 9.39
CA ALA A 93 -0.97 -37.06 9.73
C ALA A 93 -0.60 -36.62 11.16
N GLY A 94 -1.53 -36.00 11.88
CA GLY A 94 -1.27 -35.36 13.16
C GLY A 94 -0.48 -34.06 13.04
N GLN A 95 -0.25 -33.40 14.17
CA GLN A 95 0.58 -32.20 14.22
C GLN A 95 2.07 -32.57 14.14
N SER A 96 2.72 -32.17 13.05
CA SER A 96 4.16 -32.36 12.81
C SER A 96 5.03 -31.37 13.59
N SER A 97 4.70 -30.07 13.53
CA SER A 97 5.48 -29.00 14.19
C SER A 97 4.75 -28.42 15.41
N PRO A 98 5.39 -28.29 16.58
CA PRO A 98 4.77 -27.72 17.78
C PRO A 98 4.48 -26.23 17.62
N ILE A 99 3.49 -25.72 18.34
CA ILE A 99 3.27 -24.28 18.52
C ILE A 99 4.20 -23.76 19.63
N LEU A 100 4.47 -22.46 19.69
CA LEU A 100 5.12 -21.85 20.86
C LEU A 100 4.09 -21.07 21.64
N VAL A 101 4.11 -21.29 22.94
CA VAL A 101 3.24 -20.58 23.87
C VAL A 101 4.08 -20.07 25.04
N ARG A 102 3.55 -19.06 25.71
CA ARG A 102 4.09 -18.58 26.98
C ARG A 102 3.02 -18.65 28.06
N PRO A 103 3.38 -18.83 29.35
CA PRO A 103 2.42 -18.68 30.43
C PRO A 103 1.77 -17.29 30.41
N HIS A 104 0.47 -17.22 30.73
CA HIS A 104 -0.23 -15.96 30.83
C HIS A 104 0.37 -15.10 31.96
N PRO A 105 0.68 -13.81 31.74
CA PRO A 105 1.41 -12.98 32.71
C PRO A 105 0.65 -12.82 34.04
N ASN A 106 -0.68 -12.86 34.01
CA ASN A 106 -1.51 -12.79 35.22
C ASN A 106 -1.60 -14.11 36.01
N GLY A 107 -0.86 -15.16 35.64
CA GLY A 107 -0.80 -16.42 36.41
C GLY A 107 -2.10 -17.24 36.40
N SER A 108 -2.97 -17.08 35.41
CA SER A 108 -4.29 -17.74 35.32
C SER A 108 -4.24 -19.24 35.01
N GLY A 109 -3.04 -19.84 34.89
CA GLY A 109 -2.87 -21.20 34.38
C GLY A 109 -3.14 -21.35 32.88
N ARG A 110 -3.40 -20.24 32.18
CA ARG A 110 -3.58 -20.19 30.72
C ARG A 110 -2.26 -19.90 30.02
N PHE A 111 -2.23 -20.12 28.72
CA PHE A 111 -1.08 -19.82 27.87
C PHE A 111 -1.47 -18.87 26.75
N VAL A 112 -0.58 -17.96 26.40
CA VAL A 112 -0.75 -17.08 25.24
C VAL A 112 0.05 -17.65 24.08
N ILE A 113 -0.58 -17.77 22.91
CA ILE A 113 0.08 -18.27 21.70
C ILE A 113 1.10 -17.23 21.22
N VAL A 114 2.36 -17.66 21.13
CA VAL A 114 3.44 -16.89 20.51
C VAL A 114 3.38 -17.01 19.00
N TYR A 115 3.33 -18.24 18.51
CA TYR A 115 3.13 -18.54 17.11
C TYR A 115 2.36 -19.85 16.88
N GLY A 116 1.89 -20.06 15.65
CA GLY A 116 1.14 -21.26 15.30
C GLY A 116 -0.38 -21.14 15.52
N HIS A 117 -0.94 -19.93 15.51
CA HIS A 117 -2.36 -19.65 15.71
C HIS A 117 -3.30 -20.51 14.84
N ARG A 118 -2.98 -20.72 13.55
CA ARG A 118 -3.77 -21.57 12.64
C ARG A 118 -3.77 -23.04 13.08
N ARG A 119 -2.64 -23.56 13.59
CA ARG A 119 -2.52 -24.93 14.11
C ARG A 119 -3.32 -25.10 15.40
N ALA A 120 -3.26 -24.14 16.32
CA ALA A 120 -4.09 -24.13 17.52
C ALA A 120 -5.59 -24.07 17.18
N ARG A 121 -5.98 -23.26 16.20
CA ARG A 121 -7.37 -23.19 15.71
C ARG A 121 -7.83 -24.51 15.07
N ALA A 122 -6.99 -25.14 14.24
CA ALA A 122 -7.29 -26.43 13.64
C ALA A 122 -7.42 -27.54 14.70
N ALA A 123 -6.51 -27.58 15.67
CA ALA A 123 -6.58 -28.51 16.80
C ALA A 123 -7.86 -28.34 17.62
N ARG A 124 -8.25 -27.08 17.91
CA ARG A 124 -9.53 -26.76 18.57
C ARG A 124 -10.72 -27.24 17.75
N GLN A 125 -10.71 -27.04 16.42
CA GLN A 125 -11.80 -27.50 15.54
C GLN A 125 -11.90 -29.04 15.49
N LEU A 126 -10.77 -29.74 15.54
CA LEU A 126 -10.72 -31.20 15.54
C LEU A 126 -10.94 -31.82 16.93
N GLY A 127 -11.00 -31.01 18.00
CA GLY A 127 -11.11 -31.49 19.38
C GLY A 127 -9.89 -32.29 19.86
N ILE A 128 -8.71 -32.01 19.30
CA ILE A 128 -7.46 -32.70 19.65
C ILE A 128 -6.54 -31.79 20.46
N ALA A 129 -5.71 -32.40 21.30
CA ALA A 129 -4.66 -31.68 22.02
C ALA A 129 -3.59 -31.15 21.04
N VAL A 130 -3.03 -29.99 21.34
CA VAL A 130 -2.01 -29.33 20.51
C VAL A 130 -0.63 -29.48 21.13
N LYS A 131 0.33 -29.96 20.34
CA LYS A 131 1.74 -30.03 20.72
C LYS A 131 2.28 -28.60 20.79
N ALA A 132 2.82 -28.25 21.95
CA ALA A 132 3.32 -26.91 22.24
C ALA A 132 4.67 -26.98 22.95
N VAL A 133 5.51 -25.99 22.67
CA VAL A 133 6.66 -25.66 23.49
C VAL A 133 6.25 -24.51 24.41
N VAL A 134 6.43 -24.68 25.72
CA VAL A 134 6.16 -23.63 26.71
C VAL A 134 7.46 -22.93 27.03
N LYS A 135 7.56 -21.65 26.67
CA LYS A 135 8.71 -20.82 27.00
C LYS A 135 8.26 -19.61 27.82
N PRO A 136 8.86 -19.34 28.99
CA PRO A 136 8.63 -18.08 29.69
C PRO A 136 9.31 -16.97 28.88
N ILE A 137 8.51 -16.32 28.04
CA ILE A 137 8.96 -15.20 27.20
C ILE A 137 8.30 -13.93 27.72
N GLU A 138 9.10 -12.89 27.92
CA GLU A 138 8.59 -11.55 28.21
C GLU A 138 7.78 -11.02 27.02
N ASP A 139 6.81 -10.15 27.28
CA ASP A 139 5.88 -9.63 26.26
C ASP A 139 6.61 -9.08 25.02
N ILE A 140 7.76 -8.42 25.23
CA ILE A 140 8.59 -7.87 24.15
C ILE A 140 9.20 -9.00 23.32
N ALA A 141 9.81 -10.00 23.95
CA ALA A 141 10.44 -11.12 23.25
C ALA A 141 9.42 -12.03 22.53
N HIS A 142 8.18 -12.12 23.02
CA HIS A 142 7.07 -12.79 22.31
C HIS A 142 6.85 -12.10 20.97
N VAL A 143 6.70 -10.78 21.01
CA VAL A 143 6.42 -9.98 19.82
C VAL A 143 7.56 -10.02 18.81
N ILE A 144 8.81 -10.05 19.28
CA ILE A 144 9.98 -10.29 18.43
C ILE A 144 9.87 -11.65 17.73
N ALA A 145 9.67 -12.73 18.50
CA ALA A 145 9.62 -14.09 17.96
C ALA A 145 8.50 -14.24 16.92
N GLN A 146 7.33 -13.63 17.18
CA GLN A 146 6.21 -13.62 16.25
C GLN A 146 6.56 -12.84 14.95
N GLY A 147 7.20 -11.68 15.08
CA GLY A 147 7.65 -10.88 13.94
C GLY A 147 8.70 -11.60 13.08
N GLN A 148 9.63 -12.31 13.71
CA GLN A 148 10.70 -13.04 13.04
C GLN A 148 10.16 -14.23 12.24
N GLU A 149 9.26 -15.03 12.82
CA GLU A 149 8.63 -16.15 12.09
C GLU A 149 7.86 -15.67 10.85
N ASN A 150 7.08 -14.60 11.00
CA ASN A 150 6.31 -14.04 9.89
C ASN A 150 7.20 -13.42 8.80
N THR A 151 8.30 -12.78 9.21
CA THR A 151 9.28 -12.22 8.27
C THR A 151 10.05 -13.32 7.54
N ALA A 152 10.47 -14.37 8.24
CA ALA A 152 11.22 -15.50 7.69
C ALA A 152 10.43 -16.29 6.64
N ARG A 153 9.10 -16.39 6.81
CA ARG A 153 8.22 -17.01 5.81
C ARG A 153 8.05 -16.20 4.51
N SER A 154 8.61 -14.99 4.42
CA SER A 154 8.44 -14.08 3.27
C SER A 154 6.98 -13.70 2.98
N ASP A 155 6.09 -13.86 3.96
CA ASP A 155 4.64 -13.73 3.75
C ASP A 155 4.14 -12.27 3.85
N LEU A 156 4.81 -11.43 4.64
CA LEU A 156 4.34 -10.06 4.89
C LEU A 156 4.74 -9.09 3.77
N THR A 157 3.74 -8.33 3.29
CA THR A 157 3.96 -7.23 2.35
C THR A 157 4.66 -6.05 3.02
N PHE A 158 5.17 -5.12 2.22
CA PHE A 158 5.84 -3.93 2.74
C PHE A 158 4.96 -3.14 3.71
N ILE A 159 3.66 -2.97 3.38
CA ILE A 159 2.77 -2.17 4.22
C ILE A 159 2.38 -2.91 5.50
N GLU A 160 2.25 -4.24 5.47
CA GLU A 160 2.00 -5.04 6.67
C GLU A 160 3.18 -4.95 7.64
N LYS A 161 4.42 -5.04 7.15
CA LYS A 161 5.63 -4.81 7.96
C LYS A 161 5.67 -3.39 8.54
N ALA A 162 5.27 -2.39 7.76
CA ALA A 162 5.24 -1.01 8.22
C ALA A 162 4.19 -0.74 9.30
N LEU A 163 2.99 -1.31 9.15
CA LEU A 163 1.93 -1.25 10.14
C LEU A 163 2.31 -1.99 11.42
N PHE A 164 2.95 -3.15 11.29
CA PHE A 164 3.48 -3.90 12.44
C PHE A 164 4.55 -3.08 13.16
N ALA A 165 5.54 -2.55 12.45
CA ALA A 165 6.57 -1.67 13.02
C ALA A 165 5.95 -0.49 13.79
N ARG A 166 4.94 0.19 13.20
CA ARG A 166 4.21 1.29 13.85
C ARG A 166 3.54 0.82 15.14
N LYS A 167 2.87 -0.34 15.12
CA LYS A 167 2.23 -0.93 16.31
C LYS A 167 3.27 -1.19 17.41
N LEU A 168 4.40 -1.81 17.08
CA LEU A 168 5.46 -2.10 18.04
C LEU A 168 6.02 -0.82 18.70
N THR A 169 6.38 0.16 17.89
CA THR A 169 6.90 1.44 18.39
C THR A 169 5.85 2.17 19.23
N SER A 170 4.56 2.13 18.84
CA SER A 170 3.47 2.74 19.63
C SER A 170 3.22 2.05 20.97
N SER A 171 3.58 0.77 21.09
CA SER A 171 3.51 0.00 22.35
C SER A 171 4.73 0.20 23.25
N GLY A 172 5.65 1.12 22.90
CA GLY A 172 6.82 1.45 23.71
C GLY A 172 8.04 0.55 23.47
N ILE A 173 8.00 -0.32 22.46
CA ILE A 173 9.15 -1.16 22.09
C ILE A 173 10.20 -0.30 21.39
N ASP A 174 11.46 -0.46 21.76
CA ASP A 174 12.58 0.30 21.21
C ASP A 174 12.86 -0.07 19.74
N LYS A 175 13.49 0.85 19.01
CA LYS A 175 13.75 0.68 17.57
C LYS A 175 14.71 -0.47 17.25
N GLU A 176 15.64 -0.80 18.13
CA GLU A 176 16.60 -1.89 17.90
C GLU A 176 15.89 -3.24 17.93
N THR A 177 15.00 -3.41 18.90
CA THR A 177 14.12 -4.56 19.02
C THR A 177 13.21 -4.73 17.80
N VAL A 178 12.58 -3.64 17.33
CA VAL A 178 11.73 -3.68 16.13
C VAL A 178 12.52 -4.08 14.88
N LYS A 179 13.75 -3.57 14.72
CA LYS A 179 14.63 -3.94 13.60
C LYS A 179 15.00 -5.42 13.63
N SER A 180 15.32 -5.95 14.81
CA SER A 180 15.61 -7.37 14.99
C SER A 180 14.39 -8.25 14.68
N ALA A 181 13.21 -7.84 15.14
CA ALA A 181 11.95 -8.54 14.90
C ALA A 181 11.59 -8.64 13.41
N LEU A 182 11.86 -7.57 12.65
CA LEU A 182 11.54 -7.49 11.22
C LEU A 182 12.71 -7.84 10.30
N THR A 183 13.89 -8.11 10.86
CA THR A 183 15.14 -8.35 10.11
C THR A 183 15.41 -7.23 9.09
N ILE A 184 15.32 -5.97 9.54
CA ILE A 184 15.50 -4.77 8.70
C ILE A 184 16.54 -3.80 9.27
N ASP A 185 17.09 -2.95 8.41
CA ASP A 185 17.97 -1.86 8.81
C ASP A 185 17.21 -0.58 9.24
N ASP A 186 17.96 0.38 9.77
CA ASP A 186 17.43 1.65 10.30
C ASP A 186 16.79 2.55 9.23
N THR A 187 17.34 2.51 8.02
CA THR A 187 16.83 3.28 6.88
C THR A 187 15.47 2.73 6.47
N LEU A 188 15.35 1.40 6.39
CA LEU A 188 14.11 0.74 6.03
C LEU A 188 13.03 0.92 7.10
N LEU A 189 13.38 0.79 8.39
CA LEU A 189 12.45 1.05 9.49
C LEU A 189 11.93 2.49 9.44
N SER A 190 12.81 3.48 9.27
CA SER A 190 12.43 4.89 9.21
C SER A 190 11.46 5.19 8.06
N ARG A 191 11.69 4.58 6.88
CA ARG A 191 10.79 4.72 5.72
C ARG A 191 9.45 4.04 5.94
N MET A 192 9.45 2.83 6.50
CA MET A 192 8.24 2.10 6.86
C MET A 192 7.36 2.91 7.82
N LEU A 193 7.95 3.40 8.91
CA LEU A 193 7.24 4.24 9.88
C LEU A 193 6.71 5.51 9.22
N ALA A 194 7.50 6.20 8.39
CA ALA A 194 7.06 7.40 7.69
C ALA A 194 5.86 7.13 6.76
N VAL A 195 5.83 6.00 6.05
CA VAL A 195 4.66 5.62 5.23
C VAL A 195 3.45 5.35 6.13
N ALA A 196 3.61 4.54 7.17
CA ALA A 196 2.51 4.19 8.07
C ALA A 196 1.95 5.40 8.83
N GLU A 197 2.75 6.44 9.07
CA GLU A 197 2.32 7.66 9.76
C GLU A 197 1.61 8.66 8.84
N HIS A 198 2.09 8.83 7.61
CA HIS A 198 1.63 9.91 6.73
C HIS A 198 0.56 9.49 5.72
N VAL A 199 0.37 8.19 5.50
CA VAL A 199 -0.76 7.70 4.70
C VAL A 199 -1.99 7.59 5.61
N PRO A 200 -3.12 8.25 5.28
CA PRO A 200 -4.33 8.18 6.11
C PRO A 200 -4.84 6.75 6.27
N GLU A 201 -5.34 6.42 7.45
CA GLU A 201 -5.84 5.07 7.79
C GLU A 201 -6.91 4.57 6.80
N GLN A 202 -7.87 5.44 6.43
CA GLN A 202 -8.90 5.11 5.43
C GLN A 202 -8.30 4.70 4.07
N VAL A 203 -7.14 5.25 3.69
CA VAL A 203 -6.44 4.89 2.46
C VAL A 203 -5.72 3.55 2.63
N LEU A 204 -5.10 3.31 3.78
CA LEU A 204 -4.45 2.04 4.09
C LEU A 204 -5.45 0.89 4.08
N ASP A 205 -6.61 1.08 4.72
CA ASP A 205 -7.69 0.09 4.76
C ASP A 205 -8.25 -0.22 3.37
N ALA A 206 -8.46 0.83 2.56
CA ALA A 206 -8.99 0.67 1.20
C ALA A 206 -8.02 -0.09 0.27
N LEU A 207 -6.71 0.08 0.47
CA LEU A 207 -5.65 -0.61 -0.29
C LEU A 207 -5.33 -2.01 0.23
N GLY A 208 -5.54 -2.26 1.52
CA GLY A 208 -5.23 -3.53 2.17
C GLY A 208 -3.74 -3.91 2.05
N ALA A 209 -3.47 -5.22 1.89
CA ALA A 209 -2.11 -5.75 1.84
C ALA A 209 -1.29 -5.26 0.63
N ALA A 210 -1.95 -4.82 -0.45
CA ALA A 210 -1.31 -4.37 -1.69
C ALA A 210 -0.17 -5.30 -2.15
N ARG A 211 -0.51 -6.58 -2.39
CA ARG A 211 0.46 -7.62 -2.75
C ARG A 211 1.23 -7.22 -4.01
N GLY A 212 2.55 -7.42 -4.00
CA GLY A 212 3.44 -7.01 -5.09
C GLY A 212 3.79 -5.52 -5.13
N VAL A 213 3.23 -4.67 -4.26
CA VAL A 213 3.60 -3.26 -4.17
C VAL A 213 4.81 -3.08 -3.26
N GLY A 214 5.95 -2.73 -3.87
CA GLY A 214 7.20 -2.47 -3.16
C GLY A 214 7.31 -1.09 -2.52
N ARG A 215 8.38 -0.93 -1.74
CA ARG A 215 8.75 0.29 -0.99
C ARG A 215 8.61 1.59 -1.79
N ASP A 216 9.17 1.65 -2.99
CA ASP A 216 9.31 2.91 -3.72
C ASP A 216 7.96 3.47 -4.18
N ARG A 217 6.98 2.60 -4.46
CA ARG A 217 5.61 2.99 -4.78
C ARG A 217 4.86 3.54 -3.58
N TRP A 218 5.06 2.93 -2.41
CA TRP A 218 4.52 3.44 -1.14
C TRP A 218 5.12 4.80 -0.75
N GLU A 219 6.42 4.98 -0.96
CA GLU A 219 7.09 6.27 -0.80
C GLU A 219 6.54 7.34 -1.76
N GLU A 220 6.24 6.97 -3.01
CA GLU A 220 5.61 7.87 -3.97
C GLU A 220 4.19 8.26 -3.53
N LEU A 221 3.37 7.30 -3.10
CA LEU A 221 2.03 7.56 -2.58
C LEU A 221 2.07 8.51 -1.38
N LYS A 222 2.96 8.25 -0.42
CA LYS A 222 3.19 9.11 0.75
C LYS A 222 3.47 10.56 0.34
N LYS A 223 4.42 10.76 -0.58
CA LYS A 223 4.79 12.09 -1.07
C LYS A 223 3.62 12.80 -1.75
N LEU A 224 2.82 12.09 -2.54
CA LEU A 224 1.65 12.66 -3.20
C LEU A 224 0.58 13.09 -2.20
N LEU A 225 0.34 12.30 -1.15
CA LEU A 225 -0.68 12.60 -0.14
C LEU A 225 -0.33 13.80 0.74
N GLN A 226 0.96 14.11 0.89
CA GLN A 226 1.44 15.31 1.58
C GLN A 226 1.21 16.61 0.79
N LEU A 227 0.89 16.54 -0.51
CA LEU A 227 0.59 17.71 -1.32
C LEU A 227 -0.81 18.27 -1.00
N PRO A 228 -1.00 19.62 -1.03
CA PRO A 228 -2.29 20.24 -0.77
C PRO A 228 -3.40 19.69 -1.68
N GLY A 229 -4.52 19.28 -1.07
CA GLY A 229 -5.71 18.77 -1.78
C GLY A 229 -5.63 17.32 -2.25
N LYS A 230 -4.44 16.68 -2.26
CA LYS A 230 -4.29 15.28 -2.70
C LYS A 230 -4.83 14.28 -1.69
N SER A 231 -4.69 14.52 -0.40
CA SER A 231 -5.33 13.70 0.63
C SER A 231 -6.87 13.70 0.52
N ALA A 232 -7.47 14.87 0.25
CA ALA A 232 -8.91 14.97 -0.01
C ALA A 232 -9.32 14.28 -1.32
N GLN A 233 -8.50 14.38 -2.37
CA GLN A 233 -8.70 13.66 -3.63
C GLN A 233 -8.70 12.14 -3.41
N ALA A 234 -7.70 11.61 -2.69
CA ALA A 234 -7.62 10.20 -2.33
C ALA A 234 -8.86 9.75 -1.55
N SER A 235 -9.25 10.52 -0.53
CA SER A 235 -10.41 10.22 0.31
C SER A 235 -11.73 10.18 -0.48
N ASN A 236 -11.86 11.03 -1.50
CA ASN A 236 -13.04 11.02 -2.38
C ASN A 236 -13.04 9.82 -3.33
N LEU A 237 -11.88 9.42 -3.85
CA LEU A 237 -11.77 8.28 -4.75
C LEU A 237 -12.06 6.97 -4.02
N ILE A 238 -11.49 6.75 -2.83
CA ILE A 238 -11.71 5.49 -2.09
C ILE A 238 -13.17 5.29 -1.65
N ARG A 239 -13.96 6.36 -1.61
CA ARG A 239 -15.39 6.34 -1.30
C ARG A 239 -16.28 6.17 -2.53
N SER A 240 -15.73 6.15 -3.74
CA SER A 240 -16.51 5.97 -4.95
C SER A 240 -16.85 4.50 -5.17
N ASP A 241 -18.04 4.24 -5.72
CA ASP A 241 -18.46 2.88 -6.10
C ASP A 241 -17.54 2.27 -7.17
N GLU A 242 -16.97 3.12 -8.04
CA GLU A 242 -15.97 2.72 -9.03
C GLU A 242 -14.74 2.10 -8.34
N PHE A 243 -14.24 2.70 -7.25
CA PHE A 243 -13.06 2.16 -6.55
C PHE A 243 -13.38 0.87 -5.80
N ALA A 244 -14.58 0.76 -5.22
CA ALA A 244 -15.02 -0.46 -4.54
C ALA A 244 -15.09 -1.67 -5.49
N SER A 245 -15.48 -1.42 -6.75
CA SER A 245 -15.57 -2.44 -7.80
C SER A 245 -14.23 -2.90 -8.38
N VAL A 246 -13.13 -2.17 -8.10
CA VAL A 246 -11.79 -2.51 -8.60
C VAL A 246 -11.21 -3.67 -7.79
N ASP A 247 -10.57 -4.59 -8.50
CA ASP A 247 -9.84 -5.71 -7.92
C ASP A 247 -8.74 -5.25 -6.94
N SER A 248 -8.54 -5.99 -5.84
CA SER A 248 -7.64 -5.58 -4.76
C SER A 248 -6.22 -5.30 -5.24
N ASP A 249 -5.73 -6.05 -6.22
CA ASP A 249 -4.35 -5.93 -6.72
C ASP A 249 -4.18 -4.68 -7.60
N GLN A 250 -5.28 -4.16 -8.16
CA GLN A 250 -5.27 -2.98 -9.03
C GLN A 250 -5.57 -1.67 -8.31
N ARG A 251 -6.22 -1.72 -7.13
CA ARG A 251 -6.60 -0.54 -6.33
C ARG A 251 -5.44 0.43 -6.09
N PHE A 252 -4.25 -0.11 -5.80
CA PHE A 252 -3.05 0.71 -5.59
C PHE A 252 -2.67 1.50 -6.84
N ALA A 253 -2.67 0.86 -8.01
CA ALA A 253 -2.34 1.51 -9.27
C ALA A 253 -3.37 2.60 -9.62
N VAL A 254 -4.66 2.28 -9.48
CA VAL A 254 -5.76 3.22 -9.76
C VAL A 254 -5.67 4.48 -8.90
N LEU A 255 -5.44 4.32 -7.59
CA LEU A 255 -5.29 5.45 -6.68
C LEU A 255 -4.05 6.30 -7.03
N LEU A 256 -2.91 5.65 -7.26
CA LEU A 256 -1.67 6.35 -7.57
C LEU A 256 -1.78 7.15 -8.87
N ASP A 257 -2.40 6.57 -9.90
CA ASP A 257 -2.61 7.22 -11.19
C ASP A 257 -3.59 8.39 -11.08
N ASP A 258 -4.65 8.25 -10.28
CA ASP A 258 -5.56 9.35 -10.01
C ASP A 258 -4.85 10.52 -9.30
N LEU A 259 -4.02 10.22 -8.29
CA LEU A 259 -3.23 11.22 -7.60
C LEU A 259 -2.16 11.86 -8.49
N LYS A 260 -1.66 11.18 -9.52
CA LYS A 260 -0.74 11.75 -10.52
C LYS A 260 -1.44 12.65 -11.53
N LYS A 261 -2.74 12.48 -11.77
CA LYS A 261 -3.50 13.40 -12.64
C LYS A 261 -3.40 14.81 -12.06
N LYS A 262 -3.01 15.77 -12.90
CA LYS A 262 -3.10 17.19 -12.56
C LYS A 262 -4.54 17.46 -12.15
N ALA A 263 -4.73 18.15 -11.03
CA ALA A 263 -6.06 18.50 -10.55
C ALA A 263 -6.81 19.20 -11.69
N LYS A 264 -7.72 18.48 -12.35
CA LYS A 264 -8.81 19.12 -13.08
C LYS A 264 -9.60 19.78 -11.96
N SER A 265 -9.42 21.08 -11.78
CA SER A 265 -10.28 21.84 -10.91
C SER A 265 -11.71 21.61 -11.40
N LYS A 266 -12.41 20.70 -10.73
CA LYS A 266 -13.87 20.75 -10.68
C LYS A 266 -14.12 22.06 -9.97
N LYS A 267 -14.30 23.13 -10.76
CA LYS A 267 -14.94 24.35 -10.29
C LYS A 267 -16.26 23.88 -9.70
N THR A 268 -16.32 23.84 -8.37
CA THR A 268 -17.57 23.92 -7.64
C THR A 268 -18.35 25.04 -8.31
N ALA A 269 -19.54 24.72 -8.79
CA ALA A 269 -20.46 25.68 -9.37
C ALA A 269 -20.89 26.65 -8.26
N VAL A 270 -20.05 27.64 -7.97
CA VAL A 270 -20.50 28.92 -7.45
C VAL A 270 -21.43 29.46 -8.53
N ALA A 271 -22.66 29.80 -8.13
CA ALA A 271 -23.72 30.28 -9.00
C ALA A 271 -23.16 31.17 -10.11
N LYS A 272 -23.45 30.81 -11.37
CA LYS A 272 -22.98 31.59 -12.52
C LYS A 272 -23.39 33.05 -12.31
N PRO A 273 -22.46 34.03 -12.38
CA PRO A 273 -22.85 35.43 -12.49
C PRO A 273 -23.83 35.56 -13.66
N ALA A 274 -24.92 36.30 -13.47
CA ALA A 274 -25.97 36.44 -14.48
C ALA A 274 -25.38 37.11 -15.73
N GLU A 275 -24.99 36.29 -16.70
CA GLU A 275 -24.42 36.73 -17.96
C GLU A 275 -25.54 36.84 -18.99
N ARG A 276 -25.79 38.07 -19.47
CA ARG A 276 -26.75 38.33 -20.55
C ARG A 276 -25.98 38.81 -21.76
N SER A 277 -26.35 38.32 -22.94
CA SER A 277 -25.81 38.83 -24.20
C SER A 277 -26.92 39.04 -25.22
N TRP A 278 -26.87 40.16 -25.92
CA TRP A 278 -27.82 40.51 -26.96
C TRP A 278 -27.17 41.43 -28.00
N SER A 279 -27.90 41.70 -29.09
CA SER A 279 -27.43 42.54 -30.19
C SER A 279 -28.35 43.73 -30.39
N LEU A 280 -27.78 44.89 -30.69
CA LEU A 280 -28.49 46.13 -31.00
C LEU A 280 -28.37 46.42 -32.51
N ALA A 281 -29.37 47.12 -33.05
CA ALA A 281 -29.40 47.62 -34.43
C ALA A 281 -28.91 46.60 -35.47
N GLY A 282 -29.53 45.41 -35.50
CA GLY A 282 -29.19 44.39 -36.51
C GLY A 282 -27.74 43.89 -36.46
N ASN A 283 -27.18 43.72 -35.25
CA ASN A 283 -25.81 43.21 -35.00
C ASN A 283 -24.69 44.25 -35.14
N ALA A 284 -25.03 45.54 -35.27
CA ALA A 284 -24.06 46.64 -35.31
C ALA A 284 -23.28 46.82 -34.00
N VAL A 285 -23.93 46.52 -32.86
CA VAL A 285 -23.32 46.45 -31.53
C VAL A 285 -23.76 45.16 -30.84
N LYS A 286 -22.78 44.36 -30.38
CA LYS A 286 -23.01 43.22 -29.50
C LYS A 286 -22.71 43.60 -28.06
N VAL A 287 -23.65 43.35 -27.16
CA VAL A 287 -23.56 43.69 -25.75
C VAL A 287 -23.48 42.41 -24.94
N ALA A 288 -22.53 42.32 -24.01
CA ALA A 288 -22.46 41.28 -23.00
C ALA A 288 -22.33 41.91 -21.61
N THR A 289 -23.20 41.54 -20.69
CA THR A 289 -23.18 42.02 -19.30
C THR A 289 -22.81 40.90 -18.37
N LYS A 290 -21.98 41.20 -17.38
CA LYS A 290 -21.64 40.29 -16.29
C LYS A 290 -21.88 40.98 -14.96
N ASP A 291 -22.83 40.45 -14.19
CA ASP A 291 -23.13 40.93 -12.84
C ASP A 291 -22.53 39.96 -11.80
N THR A 292 -21.74 40.50 -10.89
CA THR A 292 -21.09 39.74 -9.81
C THR A 292 -21.62 40.11 -8.42
N GLY A 293 -22.67 40.93 -8.33
CA GLY A 293 -23.24 41.45 -7.08
C GLY A 293 -22.40 42.53 -6.38
N LYS A 294 -21.07 42.52 -6.57
CA LYS A 294 -20.13 43.56 -6.12
C LYS A 294 -19.68 44.50 -7.24
N GLY A 295 -20.05 44.19 -8.48
CA GLY A 295 -19.66 44.96 -9.66
C GLY A 295 -20.36 44.46 -10.91
N PHE A 296 -20.65 45.40 -11.81
CA PHE A 296 -21.32 45.18 -13.08
C PHE A 296 -20.37 45.52 -14.23
N THR A 297 -20.14 44.58 -15.14
CA THR A 297 -19.30 44.79 -16.33
C THR A 297 -20.15 44.78 -17.58
N LEU A 298 -20.04 45.81 -18.41
CA LEU A 298 -20.64 45.92 -19.73
C LEU A 298 -19.54 45.84 -20.80
N ALA A 299 -19.58 44.82 -21.65
CA ALA A 299 -18.66 44.64 -22.76
C ALA A 299 -19.37 44.88 -24.10
N LEU A 300 -18.85 45.83 -24.88
CA LEU A 300 -19.34 46.15 -26.22
C LEU A 300 -18.38 45.61 -27.27
N LYS A 301 -18.91 44.91 -28.29
CA LYS A 301 -18.16 44.36 -29.43
C LYS A 301 -18.90 44.68 -30.74
N ALA A 302 -18.25 44.39 -31.87
CA ALA A 302 -18.66 44.71 -33.24
C ALA A 302 -18.27 46.12 -33.70
N LYS A 303 -18.64 46.46 -34.94
CA LYS A 303 -18.08 47.58 -35.71
C LYS A 303 -18.30 48.94 -35.04
N ASP A 304 -19.45 49.14 -34.42
CA ASP A 304 -19.81 50.44 -33.83
C ASP A 304 -19.52 50.52 -32.32
N ALA A 305 -18.95 49.47 -31.72
CA ALA A 305 -18.74 49.37 -30.27
C ALA A 305 -17.90 50.50 -29.69
N SER A 306 -16.84 50.94 -30.38
CA SER A 306 -15.96 52.02 -29.89
C SER A 306 -16.68 53.37 -29.86
N ARG A 307 -17.36 53.72 -30.96
CA ARG A 307 -18.11 54.98 -31.07
C ARG A 307 -19.28 55.04 -30.09
N PHE A 308 -20.03 53.93 -30.00
CA PHE A 308 -21.15 53.83 -29.06
C PHE A 308 -20.69 53.78 -27.60
N GLY A 309 -19.56 53.12 -27.31
CA GLY A 309 -18.97 53.10 -25.97
C GLY A 309 -18.53 54.48 -25.50
N ALA A 310 -17.92 55.29 -26.38
CA ALA A 310 -17.56 56.67 -26.07
C ALA A 310 -18.80 57.52 -25.76
N TYR A 311 -19.83 57.45 -26.62
CA TYR A 311 -21.10 58.13 -26.39
C TYR A 311 -21.75 57.72 -25.06
N LEU A 312 -21.81 56.42 -24.77
CA LEU A 312 -22.38 55.90 -23.52
C LEU A 312 -21.64 56.46 -22.31
N SER A 313 -20.31 56.48 -22.36
CA SER A 313 -19.44 56.94 -21.27
C SER A 313 -19.65 58.42 -20.96
N GLU A 314 -19.80 59.27 -21.97
CA GLU A 314 -20.08 60.71 -21.82
C GLU A 314 -21.47 60.98 -21.23
N HIS A 315 -22.43 60.07 -21.42
CA HIS A 315 -23.82 60.26 -20.99
C HIS A 315 -24.18 59.46 -19.73
N LEU A 316 -23.24 58.77 -19.09
CA LEU A 316 -23.48 57.94 -17.90
C LEU A 316 -24.12 58.72 -16.75
N GLU A 317 -23.67 59.96 -16.51
CA GLU A 317 -24.20 60.80 -15.43
C GLU A 317 -25.70 61.08 -15.63
N ARG A 318 -26.09 61.40 -16.86
CA ARG A 318 -27.50 61.61 -17.21
C ARG A 318 -28.32 60.33 -17.00
N PHE A 319 -27.82 59.18 -17.46
CA PHE A 319 -28.52 57.91 -17.29
C PHE A 319 -28.66 57.51 -15.81
N TYR A 320 -27.66 57.82 -14.99
CA TYR A 320 -27.73 57.59 -13.55
C TYR A 320 -28.79 58.46 -12.89
N GLN A 321 -28.90 59.74 -13.27
CA GLN A 321 -29.95 60.64 -12.77
C GLN A 321 -31.37 60.21 -13.21
N GLU A 322 -31.52 59.70 -14.44
CA GLU A 322 -32.80 59.12 -14.91
C GLU A 322 -33.15 57.85 -14.11
N PHE A 323 -32.17 56.98 -13.85
CA PHE A 323 -32.34 55.78 -13.01
C PHE A 323 -32.78 56.13 -11.57
N GLN A 324 -32.14 57.13 -10.94
CA GLN A 324 -32.52 57.56 -9.59
C GLN A 324 -33.96 58.07 -9.50
N LYS A 325 -34.47 58.70 -10.57
CA LYS A 325 -35.87 59.16 -10.62
C LYS A 325 -36.85 58.00 -10.74
N THR A 326 -36.49 56.93 -11.44
CA THR A 326 -37.34 55.73 -11.54
C THR A 326 -37.39 54.88 -10.28
N GLU A 327 -36.42 55.00 -9.36
CA GLU A 327 -36.49 54.33 -8.04
C GLU A 327 -37.23 55.14 -6.97
N GLN A 328 -37.52 56.43 -7.21
CA GLN A 328 -38.27 57.29 -6.28
C GLN A 328 -39.78 57.37 -6.60
N MET A 329 -40.24 56.76 -7.70
CA MET A 329 -41.66 56.54 -8.02
C MET A 329 -42.09 55.13 -7.63
#